data_AF-A0A524BDR9-F1
#
_entry.id   AF-A0A524BDR9-F1
#
_cell.length_a   1.000
_cell.length_b   1.000
_cell.length_c   1.000
_cell.angle_alpha   90.00
_cell.angle_beta   90.00
_cell.angle_gamma   90.00
#
_symmetry.space_group_name_H-M   'P 1'
#
loop_
_entity.id
_entity.type
_entity.pdbx_description
1 polymer ?
#
loop_
_entity_poly.entity_id
_entity_poly.type
_entity_poly.pdbx_seq_one_letter_code
_entity_poly.pdbx_strand_id
1 'polypeptide(L)'
;MRYTYQYLVLEPNGRVTTDKEQIDASAWLDYLAAHTDRYGNLGEFVTAALAALPTQDPLVASAITADIDEMFCTQQPTAVFQFAMYCWEEFRAGRLSAQDWSAVLGTAWDCGERAMLDHIPLNSAQGVQMFEAADKDTLFRVTARRDDWASFFAGLPELIPVYRGITTALKYRENGLCWTTLSEKAKQLSGQNVKTADDIPGVVAALVPKNAVLAFFGQGDELVINPAIAKEHQETHYLSGTGLSKFRQNWKKWQAAEKKRREE
;
A
#
# COMPACT_ATOMS: atom_id res chain seq x y z
N MET A 1 1.39 14.57 13.03
CA MET A 1 0.02 14.27 12.54
C MET A 1 -0.51 13.07 13.32
N ARG A 2 -1.77 13.08 13.76
CA ARG A 2 -2.39 11.90 14.39
C ARG A 2 -3.12 11.03 13.39
N TYR A 3 -2.93 9.72 13.48
CA TYR A 3 -3.63 8.74 12.64
C TYR A 3 -4.07 7.53 13.46
N THR A 4 -5.11 6.85 12.95
CA THR A 4 -5.51 5.54 13.47
C THR A 4 -4.61 4.50 12.85
N TYR A 5 -3.93 3.72 13.67
CA TYR A 5 -3.19 2.55 13.22
C TYR A 5 -3.98 1.29 13.59
N GLN A 6 -4.22 0.41 12.63
CA GLN A 6 -4.97 -0.83 12.81
C GLN A 6 -4.00 -2.01 12.71
N TYR A 7 -4.12 -2.96 13.63
CA TYR A 7 -3.33 -4.19 13.62
C TYR A 7 -4.18 -5.37 14.05
N LEU A 8 -3.76 -6.55 13.63
CA LEU A 8 -4.33 -7.79 14.12
C LEU A 8 -3.78 -8.08 15.52
N VAL A 9 -4.52 -8.80 16.34
CA VAL A 9 -4.09 -9.28 17.66
C VAL A 9 -4.48 -10.76 17.78
N LEU A 10 -3.53 -11.60 18.20
CA LEU A 10 -3.82 -12.99 18.57
C LEU A 10 -4.19 -13.04 20.06
N GLU A 11 -5.46 -13.28 20.36
CA GLU A 11 -5.93 -13.49 21.72
C GLU A 11 -5.44 -14.84 22.28
N PRO A 12 -5.32 -14.99 23.63
CA PRO A 12 -4.90 -16.25 24.25
C PRO A 12 -5.77 -17.47 23.92
N ASN A 13 -7.01 -17.24 23.49
CA ASN A 13 -7.96 -18.27 23.06
C ASN A 13 -7.75 -18.72 21.60
N GLY A 14 -6.73 -18.21 20.91
CA GLY A 14 -6.43 -18.50 19.50
C GLY A 14 -7.25 -17.70 18.50
N ARG A 15 -8.09 -16.76 18.95
CA ARG A 15 -8.88 -15.87 18.09
C ARG A 15 -8.03 -14.71 17.60
N VAL A 16 -8.07 -14.44 16.29
CA VAL A 16 -7.48 -13.23 15.72
C VAL A 16 -8.54 -12.12 15.70
N THR A 17 -8.25 -10.99 16.33
CA THR A 17 -9.08 -9.78 16.31
C THR A 17 -8.35 -8.62 15.65
N THR A 18 -9.06 -7.53 15.37
CA THR A 18 -8.45 -6.27 14.90
C THR A 18 -8.56 -5.26 16.02
N ASP A 19 -7.42 -4.69 16.40
CA ASP A 19 -7.32 -3.60 17.37
C ASP A 19 -6.88 -2.31 16.67
N LYS A 20 -7.07 -1.18 17.36
CA LYS A 20 -6.79 0.14 16.82
C LYS A 20 -6.18 1.04 17.88
N GLU A 21 -5.13 1.76 17.50
CA GLU A 21 -4.48 2.75 18.34
C GLU A 21 -4.39 4.10 17.62
N GLN A 22 -4.32 5.18 18.39
CA GLN A 22 -4.01 6.52 17.85
C GLN A 22 -2.52 6.77 18.02
N ILE A 23 -1.83 7.03 16.92
CA ILE A 23 -0.41 7.35 16.92
C ILE A 23 -0.25 8.80 16.49
N ASP A 24 0.58 9.55 17.21
CA ASP A 24 1.08 10.84 16.74
C ASP A 24 2.39 10.60 15.99
N ALA A 25 2.33 10.70 14.66
CA ALA A 25 3.47 10.49 13.77
C ALA A 25 4.68 11.32 14.16
N SER A 26 4.48 12.55 14.66
CA SER A 26 5.59 13.45 15.03
C SER A 26 6.24 13.09 16.38
N ALA A 27 5.56 12.30 17.21
CA ALA A 27 6.05 11.82 18.50
C ALA A 27 6.30 10.30 18.48
N TRP A 28 6.44 9.71 17.28
CA TRP A 28 6.54 8.26 17.14
C TRP A 28 7.81 7.68 17.78
N LEU A 29 8.95 8.40 17.75
CA LEU A 29 10.16 7.95 18.43
C LEU A 29 9.99 7.87 19.95
N ASP A 30 9.33 8.86 20.56
CA ASP A 30 8.98 8.84 21.99
C ASP A 30 8.02 7.69 22.29
N TYR A 31 7.08 7.43 21.38
CA TYR A 31 6.15 6.30 21.47
C TYR A 31 6.90 4.96 21.48
N LEU A 32 7.88 4.76 20.58
CA LEU A 32 8.70 3.56 20.56
C LEU A 32 9.49 3.37 21.86
N ALA A 33 10.08 4.45 22.39
CA ALA A 33 10.82 4.42 23.65
C ALA A 33 9.94 4.06 24.85
N ALA A 34 8.65 4.42 24.83
CA ALA A 34 7.68 4.08 25.86
C ALA A 34 7.11 2.65 25.74
N HIS A 35 7.29 1.97 24.60
CA HIS A 35 6.70 0.66 24.29
C HIS A 35 7.76 -0.36 23.85
N THR A 36 8.88 -0.41 24.57
CA THR A 36 9.99 -1.34 24.28
C THR A 36 9.62 -2.81 24.51
N ASP A 37 8.58 -3.08 25.29
CA ASP A 37 7.95 -4.40 25.44
C ASP A 37 7.37 -4.92 24.11
N ARG A 38 6.90 -4.01 23.26
CA ARG A 38 6.29 -4.32 21.97
C ARG A 38 7.25 -4.18 20.79
N TYR A 39 8.12 -3.17 20.82
CA TYR A 39 8.99 -2.82 19.70
C TYR A 39 10.47 -3.16 19.93
N GLY A 40 10.81 -3.72 21.09
CA GLY A 40 12.19 -4.03 21.44
C GLY A 40 13.11 -2.81 21.33
N ASN A 41 14.19 -2.95 20.58
CA ASN A 41 15.19 -1.90 20.33
C ASN A 41 14.94 -1.10 19.04
N LEU A 42 13.76 -1.19 18.41
CA LEU A 42 13.47 -0.48 17.16
C LEU A 42 13.73 1.03 17.26
N GLY A 43 13.35 1.66 18.38
CA GLY A 43 13.55 3.11 18.57
C GLY A 43 15.02 3.52 18.49
N GLU A 44 15.93 2.71 19.05
CA GLU A 44 17.37 2.94 18.99
C GLU A 44 17.89 2.75 17.56
N PHE A 45 17.46 1.68 16.88
CA PHE A 45 17.81 1.41 15.48
C PHE A 45 17.40 2.57 14.57
N VAL A 46 16.13 2.98 14.62
CA VAL A 46 15.60 4.07 13.79
C VAL A 46 16.33 5.38 14.08
N THR A 47 16.57 5.71 15.35
CA THR A 47 17.28 6.95 15.71
C THR A 47 18.70 6.98 15.12
N ALA A 48 19.44 5.87 15.20
CA ALA A 48 20.76 5.75 14.60
C ALA A 48 20.70 5.82 13.06
N ALA A 49 19.73 5.15 12.45
CA ALA A 49 19.53 5.12 11.01
C ALA A 49 19.16 6.50 10.43
N LEU A 50 18.25 7.23 11.08
CA LEU A 50 17.87 8.59 10.70
C LEU A 50 19.03 9.58 10.79
N ALA A 51 19.92 9.43 11.79
CA ALA A 51 21.10 10.27 11.90
C ALA A 51 22.07 10.09 10.71
N ALA A 52 22.01 8.93 10.02
CA ALA A 52 22.83 8.65 8.84
C ALA A 52 22.23 9.19 7.53
N LEU A 53 20.91 9.41 7.46
CA LEU A 53 20.20 9.81 6.22
C LEU A 53 20.72 11.10 5.57
N PRO A 54 20.95 12.22 6.28
CA PRO A 54 21.33 13.49 5.66
C PRO A 54 22.70 13.49 4.95
N THR A 55 23.43 12.37 4.98
CA THR A 55 24.78 12.23 4.43
C THR A 55 24.89 11.25 3.26
N GLN A 56 23.79 10.63 2.82
CA GLN A 56 23.85 9.44 1.95
C GLN A 56 22.87 9.47 0.76
N ASP A 57 23.02 8.48 -0.12
CA ASP A 57 22.12 8.18 -1.25
C ASP A 57 20.69 7.90 -0.73
N PRO A 58 19.62 8.47 -1.32
CA PRO A 58 18.24 8.17 -0.94
C PRO A 58 17.87 6.68 -0.98
N LEU A 59 18.63 5.82 -1.67
CA LEU A 59 18.49 4.37 -1.57
C LEU A 59 18.74 3.81 -0.16
N VAL A 60 19.46 4.54 0.69
CA VAL A 60 19.67 4.18 2.09
C VAL A 60 18.36 4.30 2.87
N ALA A 61 17.54 5.31 2.58
CA ALA A 61 16.21 5.43 3.17
C ALA A 61 15.31 4.24 2.76
N SER A 62 15.41 3.79 1.51
CA SER A 62 14.76 2.55 1.07
C SER A 62 15.27 1.33 1.83
N ALA A 63 16.60 1.19 2.02
CA ALA A 63 17.20 0.06 2.73
C ALA A 63 16.74 0.02 4.20
N ILE A 64 16.78 1.15 4.91
CA ILE A 64 16.28 1.26 6.29
C ILE A 64 14.80 0.87 6.36
N THR A 65 13.99 1.32 5.41
CA THR A 65 12.56 0.98 5.36
C THR A 65 12.35 -0.53 5.18
N ALA A 66 13.13 -1.14 4.29
CA ALA A 66 13.11 -2.59 4.07
C ALA A 66 13.58 -3.37 5.30
N ASP A 67 14.63 -2.92 5.98
CA ASP A 67 15.14 -3.56 7.20
C ASP A 67 14.11 -3.49 8.33
N ILE A 68 13.42 -2.35 8.50
CA ILE A 68 12.31 -2.23 9.47
C ILE A 68 11.19 -3.20 9.12
N ASP A 69 10.87 -3.34 7.84
CA ASP A 69 9.85 -4.30 7.42
C ASP A 69 10.30 -5.73 7.70
N GLU A 70 11.52 -6.12 7.32
CA GLU A 70 12.04 -7.48 7.53
C GLU A 70 12.13 -7.84 9.02
N MET A 71 12.72 -6.97 9.83
CA MET A 71 12.93 -7.21 11.26
C MET A 71 11.62 -7.28 12.06
N PHE A 72 10.59 -6.57 11.61
CA PHE A 72 9.32 -6.43 12.32
C PHE A 72 8.10 -6.91 11.51
N CYS A 73 8.31 -7.70 10.44
CA CYS A 73 7.20 -8.20 9.61
C CYS A 73 6.31 -9.22 10.34
N THR A 74 6.91 -9.96 11.29
CA THR A 74 6.22 -10.99 12.07
C THR A 74 5.65 -10.46 13.39
N GLN A 75 6.03 -9.25 13.80
CA GLN A 75 5.53 -8.63 15.02
C GLN A 75 4.29 -7.78 14.70
N GLN A 76 3.21 -7.97 15.46
CA GLN A 76 2.08 -7.04 15.45
C GLN A 76 2.43 -5.90 16.42
N PRO A 77 2.75 -4.69 15.91
CA PRO A 77 2.33 -4.09 14.64
C PRO A 77 3.46 -3.96 13.61
N THR A 78 3.10 -3.83 12.33
CA THR A 78 4.08 -3.50 11.29
C THR A 78 4.64 -2.08 11.48
N ALA A 79 5.87 -2.02 11.97
CA ALA A 79 6.57 -0.76 12.21
C ALA A 79 6.82 0.04 10.93
N VAL A 80 6.95 -0.61 9.77
CA VAL A 80 7.28 0.04 8.49
C VAL A 80 6.26 1.13 8.10
N PHE A 81 4.97 0.88 8.30
CA PHE A 81 3.96 1.88 7.95
C PHE A 81 3.97 3.05 8.94
N GLN A 82 4.26 2.78 10.21
CA GLN A 82 4.38 3.84 11.22
C GLN A 82 5.62 4.70 10.95
N PHE A 83 6.73 4.07 10.56
CA PHE A 83 7.95 4.74 10.10
C PHE A 83 7.66 5.64 8.89
N ALA A 84 6.94 5.14 7.89
CA ALA A 84 6.54 5.96 6.74
C ALA A 84 5.75 7.21 7.15
N MET A 85 4.83 7.10 8.12
CA MET A 85 4.09 8.27 8.62
C MET A 85 4.97 9.24 9.41
N TYR A 86 5.94 8.74 10.17
CA TYR A 86 6.96 9.57 10.83
C TYR A 86 7.78 10.34 9.77
N CYS A 87 8.32 9.65 8.77
CA CYS A 87 9.09 10.26 7.68
C CYS A 87 8.27 11.29 6.89
N TRP A 88 6.97 11.05 6.69
CA TRP A 88 6.08 12.03 6.08
C TRP A 88 6.03 13.35 6.87
N GLU A 89 5.94 13.30 8.20
CA GLU A 89 5.95 14.51 9.03
C GLU A 89 7.32 15.17 9.08
N GLU A 90 8.41 14.41 9.10
CA GLU A 90 9.78 14.95 9.01
C GLU A 90 10.03 15.66 7.68
N PHE A 91 9.56 15.10 6.57
CA PHE A 91 9.58 15.74 5.26
C PHE A 91 8.78 17.04 5.25
N ARG A 92 7.55 17.03 5.78
CA ARG A 92 6.71 18.24 5.88
C ARG A 92 7.32 19.32 6.76
N ALA A 93 8.13 18.93 7.74
CA ALA A 93 8.89 19.84 8.59
C ALA A 93 10.22 20.31 7.98
N GLY A 94 10.56 19.85 6.78
CA GLY A 94 11.80 20.21 6.07
C GLY A 94 13.06 19.52 6.62
N ARG A 95 12.91 18.45 7.41
CA ARG A 95 14.03 17.67 7.99
C ARG A 95 14.43 16.46 7.15
N LEU A 96 13.56 16.01 6.25
CA LEU A 96 13.88 15.02 5.22
C LEU A 96 13.75 15.64 3.83
N SER A 97 14.58 15.17 2.89
CA SER A 97 14.48 15.57 1.50
C SER A 97 13.29 14.90 0.81
N ALA A 98 12.86 15.43 -0.34
CA ALA A 98 11.85 14.79 -1.17
C ALA A 98 12.29 13.41 -1.67
N GLN A 99 13.60 13.21 -1.90
CA GLN A 99 14.16 11.94 -2.35
C GLN A 99 14.09 10.88 -1.24
N ASP A 100 14.46 11.24 0.00
CA ASP A 100 14.34 10.34 1.15
C ASP A 100 12.88 9.96 1.39
N TRP A 101 11.97 10.94 1.35
CA TRP A 101 10.54 10.70 1.44
C TRP A 101 10.06 9.71 0.38
N SER A 102 10.48 9.91 -0.86
CA SER A 102 10.06 9.08 -2.00
C SER A 102 10.54 7.65 -1.88
N ALA A 103 11.77 7.46 -1.40
CA ALA A 103 12.32 6.13 -1.15
C ALA A 103 11.55 5.41 -0.03
N VAL A 104 11.29 6.09 1.09
CA VAL A 104 10.49 5.51 2.20
C VAL A 104 9.07 5.19 1.74
N LEU A 105 8.39 6.13 1.06
CA LEU A 105 7.04 5.92 0.54
C LEU A 105 6.99 4.73 -0.42
N GLY A 106 7.92 4.68 -1.38
CA GLY A 106 8.00 3.60 -2.36
C GLY A 106 8.17 2.24 -1.70
N THR A 107 9.16 2.10 -0.82
CA THR A 107 9.43 0.83 -0.14
C THR A 107 8.27 0.44 0.76
N ALA A 108 7.75 1.36 1.59
CA ALA A 108 6.64 1.05 2.50
C ALA A 108 5.36 0.68 1.74
N TRP A 109 5.10 1.29 0.57
CA TRP A 109 3.97 0.92 -0.27
C TRP A 109 4.15 -0.45 -0.90
N ASP A 110 5.39 -0.80 -1.29
CA ASP A 110 5.76 -2.08 -1.91
C ASP A 110 6.03 -3.22 -0.92
N CYS A 111 5.93 -2.98 0.40
CA CYS A 111 5.97 -4.00 1.47
C CYS A 111 4.74 -4.94 1.41
N GLY A 112 4.61 -5.62 0.27
CA GLY A 112 3.46 -6.34 -0.24
C GLY A 112 2.83 -7.29 0.77
N GLU A 113 1.55 -7.54 0.53
CA GLU A 113 0.58 -8.32 1.34
C GLU A 113 -0.09 -7.58 2.49
N ARG A 114 0.58 -6.62 3.12
CA ARG A 114 0.03 -5.92 4.29
C ARG A 114 -0.73 -4.65 3.92
N ALA A 115 -0.53 -4.12 2.70
CA ALA A 115 -1.20 -2.95 2.14
C ALA A 115 -1.27 -1.76 3.12
N MET A 116 -0.36 -0.79 2.99
CA MET A 116 -0.27 0.35 3.91
C MET A 116 -1.62 0.97 4.30
N LEU A 117 -2.54 1.11 3.34
CA LEU A 117 -3.87 1.69 3.55
C LEU A 117 -4.86 0.84 4.37
N ASP A 118 -4.61 -0.46 4.51
CA ASP A 118 -5.42 -1.34 5.37
C ASP A 118 -5.03 -1.18 6.85
N HIS A 119 -3.76 -0.91 7.15
CA HIS A 119 -3.28 -0.60 8.49
C HIS A 119 -3.42 0.88 8.86
N ILE A 120 -3.26 1.77 7.89
CA ILE A 120 -3.34 3.22 8.04
C ILE A 120 -4.44 3.73 7.11
N PRO A 121 -5.71 3.77 7.56
CA PRO A 121 -6.81 4.26 6.73
C PRO A 121 -6.69 5.75 6.48
N LEU A 122 -5.86 6.12 5.51
CA LEU A 122 -5.76 7.47 4.98
C LEU A 122 -6.92 7.73 4.02
N ASN A 123 -7.42 8.96 4.00
CA ASN A 123 -8.33 9.35 2.94
C ASN A 123 -7.55 9.51 1.62
N SER A 124 -8.25 9.41 0.48
CA SER A 124 -7.60 9.49 -0.83
C SER A 124 -6.82 10.79 -1.05
N ALA A 125 -7.29 11.92 -0.52
CA ALA A 125 -6.62 13.20 -0.68
C ALA A 125 -5.24 13.22 0.01
N GLN A 126 -5.13 12.60 1.20
CA GLN A 126 -3.83 12.44 1.88
C GLN A 126 -2.88 11.56 1.08
N GLY A 127 -3.37 10.43 0.55
CA GLY A 127 -2.57 9.58 -0.34
C GLY A 127 -2.08 10.32 -1.58
N VAL A 128 -2.96 11.09 -2.24
CA VAL A 128 -2.59 11.95 -3.38
C VAL A 128 -1.49 12.94 -2.98
N GLN A 129 -1.65 13.67 -1.88
CA GLN A 129 -0.65 14.64 -1.41
C GLN A 129 0.72 14.00 -1.16
N MET A 130 0.73 12.81 -0.56
CA MET A 130 1.95 12.04 -0.30
C MET A 130 2.70 11.69 -1.59
N PHE A 131 1.99 11.23 -2.62
CA PHE A 131 2.60 10.90 -3.92
C PHE A 131 2.91 12.12 -4.79
N GLU A 132 2.14 13.20 -4.69
CA GLU A 132 2.42 14.45 -5.41
C GLU A 132 3.68 15.15 -4.87
N ALA A 133 3.93 15.04 -3.56
CA ALA A 133 5.13 15.56 -2.93
C ALA A 133 6.39 14.71 -3.14
N ALA A 134 6.25 13.51 -3.68
CA ALA A 134 7.36 12.60 -3.94
C ALA A 134 8.13 12.97 -5.23
N ASP A 135 9.45 12.91 -5.16
CA ASP A 135 10.38 12.88 -6.28
C ASP A 135 10.14 11.62 -7.13
N LYS A 136 9.72 11.83 -8.38
CA LYS A 136 9.25 10.75 -9.25
C LYS A 136 10.36 9.80 -9.68
N ASP A 137 11.55 10.33 -9.94
CA ASP A 137 12.70 9.53 -10.36
C ASP A 137 13.14 8.58 -9.23
N THR A 138 13.27 9.09 -8.01
CA THR A 138 13.63 8.26 -6.85
C THR A 138 12.54 7.22 -6.55
N LEU A 139 11.28 7.64 -6.55
CA LEU A 139 10.15 6.73 -6.33
C LEU A 139 10.16 5.58 -7.34
N PHE A 140 10.24 5.91 -8.64
CA PHE A 140 10.27 4.91 -9.71
C PHE A 140 11.50 4.01 -9.64
N ARG A 141 12.66 4.55 -9.29
CA ARG A 141 13.89 3.77 -9.12
C ARG A 141 13.75 2.71 -8.04
N VAL A 142 13.12 3.05 -6.92
CA VAL A 142 12.88 2.12 -5.81
C VAL A 142 11.81 1.08 -6.17
N THR A 143 10.69 1.51 -6.76
CA THR A 143 9.49 0.65 -6.94
C THR A 143 9.49 -0.15 -8.24
N ALA A 144 10.13 0.34 -9.29
CA ALA A 144 10.22 -0.32 -10.59
C ALA A 144 11.61 -0.92 -10.86
N ARG A 145 12.60 -0.61 -10.02
CA ARG A 145 14.02 -1.01 -10.19
C ARG A 145 14.56 -0.58 -11.56
N ARG A 146 14.24 0.65 -11.96
CA ARG A 146 14.60 1.28 -13.25
C ARG A 146 14.98 2.74 -13.03
N ASP A 147 15.96 3.23 -13.78
CA ASP A 147 16.58 4.53 -13.47
C ASP A 147 15.93 5.76 -14.13
N ASP A 148 14.98 5.58 -15.06
CA ASP A 148 14.48 6.67 -15.88
C ASP A 148 12.94 6.71 -15.93
N TRP A 149 12.35 7.44 -14.98
CA TRP A 149 10.91 7.69 -14.97
C TRP A 149 10.48 8.52 -16.18
N ALA A 150 11.25 9.53 -16.58
CA ALA A 150 10.88 10.43 -17.66
C ALA A 150 10.67 9.67 -18.98
N SER A 151 11.60 8.77 -19.33
CA SER A 151 11.47 7.92 -20.53
C SER A 151 10.33 6.91 -20.40
N PHE A 152 10.17 6.26 -19.24
CA PHE A 152 9.05 5.34 -19.01
C PHE A 152 7.71 6.06 -19.17
N PHE A 153 7.55 7.19 -18.49
CA PHE A 153 6.35 7.99 -18.51
C PHE A 153 6.07 8.53 -19.91
N ALA A 154 7.08 9.03 -20.63
CA ALA A 154 6.95 9.47 -22.02
C ALA A 154 6.41 8.36 -22.93
N GLY A 155 6.82 7.11 -22.71
CA GLY A 155 6.37 5.94 -23.47
C GLY A 155 4.95 5.44 -23.16
N LEU A 156 4.30 5.93 -22.09
CA LEU A 156 2.91 5.57 -21.79
C LEU A 156 1.95 6.19 -22.82
N PRO A 157 0.89 5.46 -23.22
CA PRO A 157 -0.16 6.02 -24.06
C PRO A 157 -0.93 7.12 -23.31
N GLU A 158 -1.56 8.04 -24.05
CA GLU A 158 -2.37 9.13 -23.45
C GLU A 158 -3.53 8.60 -22.60
N LEU A 159 -4.12 7.48 -23.01
CA LEU A 159 -5.14 6.75 -22.27
C LEU A 159 -4.62 5.35 -21.95
N ILE A 160 -4.49 5.04 -20.65
CA ILE A 160 -3.93 3.79 -20.15
C ILE A 160 -5.09 2.87 -19.75
N PRO A 161 -5.19 1.66 -20.31
CA PRO A 161 -6.15 0.66 -19.85
C PRO A 161 -5.74 0.16 -18.46
N VAL A 162 -6.66 0.29 -17.51
CA VAL A 162 -6.43 -0.09 -16.12
C VAL A 162 -7.58 -0.89 -15.56
N TYR A 163 -7.25 -1.73 -14.60
CA TYR A 163 -8.16 -2.67 -13.96
C TYR A 163 -8.02 -2.59 -12.43
N ARG A 164 -9.13 -2.79 -11.72
CA ARG A 164 -9.14 -2.84 -10.26
C ARG A 164 -10.01 -4.00 -9.78
N GLY A 165 -9.45 -4.83 -8.91
CA GLY A 165 -10.17 -5.92 -8.26
C GLY A 165 -10.98 -5.41 -7.07
N ILE A 166 -12.29 -5.65 -7.08
CA ILE A 166 -13.20 -5.24 -6.01
C ILE A 166 -14.15 -6.38 -5.63
N THR A 167 -14.93 -6.17 -4.57
CA THR A 167 -16.12 -6.98 -4.27
C THR A 167 -17.34 -6.07 -4.15
N THR A 168 -18.54 -6.63 -4.12
CA THR A 168 -19.77 -5.87 -3.84
C THR A 168 -19.70 -5.12 -2.51
N ALA A 169 -19.02 -5.66 -1.50
CA ALA A 169 -18.77 -4.99 -0.22
C ALA A 169 -17.82 -3.78 -0.33
N LEU A 170 -17.04 -3.70 -1.41
CA LEU A 170 -16.09 -2.61 -1.69
C LEU A 170 -16.52 -1.74 -2.87
N LYS A 171 -17.78 -1.79 -3.28
CA LYS A 171 -18.30 -1.00 -4.42
C LYS A 171 -18.04 0.50 -4.28
N TYR A 172 -18.12 1.04 -3.07
CA TYR A 172 -17.81 2.45 -2.79
C TYR A 172 -16.33 2.83 -2.99
N ARG A 173 -15.45 1.85 -3.23
CA ARG A 173 -14.02 2.02 -3.53
C ARG A 173 -13.66 1.73 -4.99
N GLU A 174 -14.64 1.75 -5.90
CA GLU A 174 -14.41 1.62 -7.36
C GLU A 174 -13.41 2.66 -7.86
N ASN A 175 -13.46 3.89 -7.34
CA ASN A 175 -12.53 4.98 -7.67
C ASN A 175 -11.37 5.11 -6.65
N GLY A 176 -10.68 4.00 -6.37
CA GLY A 176 -9.52 4.00 -5.46
C GLY A 176 -8.21 4.45 -6.10
N LEU A 177 -7.15 4.52 -5.28
CA LEU A 177 -5.79 4.90 -5.70
C LEU A 177 -5.10 3.80 -6.53
N CYS A 178 -5.11 2.55 -6.06
CA CYS A 178 -4.37 1.45 -6.70
C CYS A 178 -5.12 0.84 -7.89
N TRP A 179 -4.47 0.75 -9.03
CA TRP A 179 -4.95 0.06 -10.22
C TRP A 179 -3.83 -0.81 -10.78
N THR A 180 -4.15 -1.71 -11.68
CA THR A 180 -3.14 -2.49 -12.40
C THR A 180 -3.42 -2.43 -13.89
N THR A 181 -2.40 -2.52 -14.74
CA THR A 181 -2.60 -2.69 -16.19
C THR A 181 -2.96 -4.14 -16.57
N LEU A 182 -2.90 -5.08 -15.61
CA LEU A 182 -3.11 -6.50 -15.83
C LEU A 182 -4.50 -6.95 -15.34
N SER A 183 -5.41 -7.23 -16.28
CA SER A 183 -6.77 -7.70 -15.97
C SER A 183 -6.81 -8.97 -15.11
N GLU A 184 -5.91 -9.93 -15.36
CA GLU A 184 -5.83 -11.17 -14.56
C GLU A 184 -5.39 -10.90 -13.11
N LYS A 185 -4.52 -9.92 -12.88
CA LYS A 185 -4.13 -9.49 -11.54
C LYS A 185 -5.31 -8.86 -10.81
N ALA A 186 -6.10 -8.00 -11.48
CA ALA A 186 -7.33 -7.46 -10.90
C ALA A 186 -8.34 -8.55 -10.54
N LYS A 187 -8.48 -9.60 -11.36
CA LYS A 187 -9.32 -10.76 -11.01
C LYS A 187 -8.80 -11.49 -9.77
N GLN A 188 -7.49 -11.74 -9.68
CA GLN A 188 -6.89 -12.35 -8.48
C GLN A 188 -7.18 -11.51 -7.23
N LEU A 189 -6.92 -10.20 -7.28
CA LEU A 189 -7.16 -9.26 -6.18
C LEU A 189 -8.65 -9.20 -5.79
N SER A 190 -9.57 -9.30 -6.75
CA SER A 190 -11.01 -9.35 -6.45
C SER A 190 -11.39 -10.58 -5.61
N GLY A 191 -10.79 -11.74 -5.90
CA GLY A 191 -10.97 -12.97 -5.12
C GLY A 191 -10.36 -12.89 -3.73
N GLN A 192 -9.20 -12.25 -3.62
CA GLN A 192 -8.52 -11.97 -2.35
C GLN A 192 -9.34 -11.09 -1.39
N ASN A 193 -10.20 -10.23 -1.92
CA ASN A 193 -11.04 -9.33 -1.15
C ASN A 193 -12.36 -9.97 -0.67
N VAL A 194 -12.62 -11.23 -1.01
CA VAL A 194 -13.82 -11.96 -0.60
C VAL A 194 -13.69 -12.41 0.86
N LYS A 195 -14.55 -11.90 1.74
CA LYS A 195 -14.63 -12.33 3.15
C LYS A 195 -15.80 -13.27 3.39
N THR A 196 -16.88 -13.10 2.62
CA THR A 196 -18.13 -13.88 2.74
C THR A 196 -18.64 -14.37 1.38
N ALA A 197 -19.60 -15.28 1.38
CA ALA A 197 -20.27 -15.75 0.17
C ALA A 197 -21.08 -14.66 -0.58
N ASP A 198 -21.36 -13.54 0.10
CA ASP A 198 -22.12 -12.40 -0.43
C ASP A 198 -21.22 -11.30 -0.98
N ASP A 199 -19.91 -11.37 -0.73
CA ASP A 199 -18.89 -10.50 -1.31
C ASP A 199 -18.58 -10.96 -2.73
N ILE A 200 -19.48 -10.64 -3.67
CA ILE A 200 -19.34 -11.07 -5.06
C ILE A 200 -18.12 -10.36 -5.66
N PRO A 201 -17.09 -11.09 -6.12
CA PRO A 201 -15.91 -10.48 -6.72
C PRO A 201 -16.25 -9.87 -8.08
N GLY A 202 -15.57 -8.78 -8.41
CA GLY A 202 -15.73 -8.07 -9.66
C GLY A 202 -14.47 -7.31 -10.07
N VAL A 203 -14.44 -6.93 -11.35
CA VAL A 203 -13.36 -6.13 -11.92
C VAL A 203 -13.93 -4.84 -12.47
N VAL A 204 -13.35 -3.73 -12.04
CA VAL A 204 -13.54 -2.43 -12.69
C VAL A 204 -12.52 -2.31 -13.81
N ALA A 205 -12.96 -1.97 -15.01
CA ALA A 205 -12.10 -1.65 -16.15
C ALA A 205 -12.34 -0.18 -16.52
N ALA A 206 -11.27 0.56 -16.82
CA ALA A 206 -11.37 1.94 -17.24
C ALA A 206 -10.17 2.34 -18.11
N LEU A 207 -10.32 3.47 -18.81
CA LEU A 207 -9.22 4.19 -19.43
C LEU A 207 -8.87 5.40 -18.56
N VAL A 208 -7.59 5.52 -18.21
CA VAL A 208 -7.10 6.61 -17.36
C VAL A 208 -6.19 7.53 -18.17
N PRO A 209 -6.43 8.86 -18.13
CA PRO A 209 -5.49 9.83 -18.65
C PRO A 209 -4.11 9.67 -18.02
N LYS A 210 -3.06 9.67 -18.84
CA LYS A 210 -1.66 9.54 -18.40
C LYS A 210 -1.27 10.53 -17.31
N ASN A 211 -1.80 11.76 -17.34
CA ASN A 211 -1.55 12.78 -16.32
C ASN A 211 -2.15 12.47 -14.94
N ALA A 212 -3.00 11.44 -14.82
CA ALA A 212 -3.52 10.98 -13.55
C ALA A 212 -2.61 9.98 -12.83
N VAL A 213 -1.57 9.47 -13.50
CA VAL A 213 -0.62 8.53 -12.90
C VAL A 213 0.29 9.28 -11.93
N LEU A 214 0.21 8.89 -10.66
CA LEU A 214 1.03 9.42 -9.58
C LEU A 214 2.30 8.60 -9.36
N ALA A 215 2.23 7.29 -9.55
CA ALA A 215 3.38 6.39 -9.40
C ALA A 215 3.15 5.07 -10.15
N PHE A 216 4.24 4.37 -10.42
CA PHE A 216 4.23 3.01 -10.97
C PHE A 216 5.06 2.09 -10.07
N PHE A 217 4.55 0.90 -9.82
CA PHE A 217 5.18 -0.15 -9.05
C PHE A 217 5.36 -1.35 -9.97
N GLY A 218 6.62 -1.71 -10.25
CA GLY A 218 6.94 -2.76 -11.20
C GLY A 218 6.44 -4.13 -10.73
N GLN A 219 6.43 -4.34 -9.42
CA GLN A 219 5.84 -5.52 -8.82
C GLN A 219 4.31 -5.48 -8.95
N GLY A 220 3.76 -6.43 -9.71
CA GLY A 220 2.31 -6.52 -9.92
C GLY A 220 1.73 -5.55 -10.95
N ASP A 221 2.59 -4.77 -11.63
CA ASP A 221 2.18 -3.80 -12.65
C ASP A 221 1.11 -2.84 -12.09
N GLU A 222 1.40 -2.30 -10.90
CA GLU A 222 0.51 -1.41 -10.16
C GLU A 222 0.75 0.05 -10.53
N LEU A 223 -0.34 0.77 -10.74
CA LEU A 223 -0.39 2.21 -10.93
C LEU A 223 -1.13 2.83 -9.75
N VAL A 224 -0.52 3.85 -9.15
CA VAL A 224 -1.22 4.74 -8.23
C VAL A 224 -1.79 5.88 -9.06
N ILE A 225 -3.11 6.04 -9.02
CA ILE A 225 -3.87 6.96 -9.88
C ILE A 225 -4.61 7.97 -9.02
N ASN A 226 -4.53 9.24 -9.37
CA ASN A 226 -5.30 10.29 -8.72
C ASN A 226 -6.80 10.08 -8.97
N PRO A 227 -7.61 9.80 -7.93
CA PRO A 227 -9.04 9.53 -8.09
C PRO A 227 -9.86 10.79 -8.39
N ALA A 228 -9.31 11.99 -8.20
CA ALA A 228 -9.98 13.24 -8.57
C ALA A 228 -10.03 13.46 -10.10
N ILE A 229 -9.16 12.78 -10.86
CA ILE A 229 -9.18 12.84 -12.32
C ILE A 229 -10.17 11.79 -12.84
N ALA A 230 -11.11 12.26 -13.65
CA ALA A 230 -12.16 11.44 -14.24
C ALA A 230 -11.57 10.34 -15.13
N LYS A 231 -12.17 9.16 -15.04
CA LYS A 231 -11.81 7.98 -15.83
C LYS A 231 -12.77 7.86 -16.99
N GLU A 232 -12.27 7.44 -18.14
CA GLU A 232 -13.06 7.22 -19.35
C GLU A 232 -13.50 5.76 -19.43
N HIS A 233 -14.67 5.53 -20.05
CA HIS A 233 -15.19 4.19 -20.35
C HIS A 233 -15.17 3.23 -19.14
N GLN A 234 -15.49 3.75 -17.95
CA GLN A 234 -15.49 2.94 -16.74
C GLN A 234 -16.65 1.95 -16.75
N GLU A 235 -16.31 0.67 -16.66
CA GLU A 235 -17.26 -0.45 -16.58
C GLU A 235 -16.93 -1.33 -15.38
N THR A 236 -17.94 -1.91 -14.76
CA THR A 236 -17.76 -2.84 -13.63
C THR A 236 -18.44 -4.16 -13.92
N HIS A 237 -17.66 -5.23 -13.89
CA HIS A 237 -18.08 -6.58 -14.24
C HIS A 237 -17.97 -7.49 -13.01
N TYR A 238 -19.10 -7.75 -12.36
CA TYR A 238 -19.21 -8.73 -11.28
C TYR A 238 -19.48 -10.14 -11.81
N LEU A 239 -19.09 -11.16 -11.04
CA LEU A 239 -19.55 -12.52 -11.33
C LEU A 239 -21.08 -12.59 -11.35
N SER A 240 -21.62 -13.20 -12.41
CA SER A 240 -23.06 -13.34 -12.62
C SER A 240 -23.40 -14.74 -13.14
N GLY A 241 -24.71 -15.06 -13.20
CA GLY A 241 -25.22 -16.30 -13.76
C GLY A 241 -24.59 -17.57 -13.18
N THR A 242 -24.16 -18.47 -14.06
CA THR A 242 -23.54 -19.75 -13.66
C THR A 242 -22.21 -19.56 -12.94
N GLY A 243 -21.47 -18.49 -13.24
CA GLY A 243 -20.22 -18.13 -12.55
C GLY A 243 -20.47 -17.78 -11.09
N LEU A 244 -21.50 -16.97 -10.81
CA LEU A 244 -21.91 -16.63 -9.45
C LEU A 244 -22.36 -17.86 -8.65
N SER A 245 -23.17 -18.74 -9.25
CA SER A 245 -23.61 -19.97 -8.60
C SER A 245 -22.43 -20.88 -8.24
N LYS A 246 -21.48 -21.05 -9.16
CA LYS A 246 -20.25 -21.84 -8.90
C LYS A 246 -19.39 -21.22 -7.80
N PHE A 247 -19.24 -19.90 -7.79
CA PHE A 247 -18.55 -19.17 -6.73
C PHE A 247 -19.20 -19.43 -5.37
N ARG A 248 -20.51 -19.19 -5.23
CA ARG A 248 -21.24 -19.40 -3.96
C ARG A 248 -21.17 -20.83 -3.43
N GLN A 249 -21.13 -21.84 -4.31
CA GLN A 249 -20.96 -23.23 -3.90
C GLN A 249 -19.54 -23.55 -3.42
N ASN A 250 -18.53 -22.83 -3.91
CA ASN A 250 -17.12 -23.14 -3.69
C ASN A 250 -16.34 -22.04 -2.94
N TRP A 251 -16.99 -20.99 -2.47
CA TRP A 251 -16.32 -19.79 -1.94
C TRP A 251 -15.35 -20.10 -0.79
N LYS A 252 -15.68 -21.08 0.08
CA LYS A 252 -14.77 -21.55 1.14
C LYS A 252 -13.50 -22.21 0.61
N LYS A 253 -13.60 -22.95 -0.51
CA LYS A 253 -12.44 -23.55 -1.19
C LYS A 253 -11.59 -22.48 -1.85
N TRP A 254 -12.22 -21.47 -2.45
CA TRP A 254 -11.54 -20.30 -3.01
C TRP A 254 -10.78 -19.52 -1.92
N GLN A 255 -11.44 -19.24 -0.79
CA GLN A 255 -10.82 -18.56 0.34
C GLN A 255 -9.65 -19.38 0.93
N ALA A 256 -9.78 -20.70 1.06
CA ALA A 256 -8.71 -21.57 1.54
C ALA A 256 -7.52 -21.65 0.58
N ALA A 257 -7.77 -21.74 -0.73
CA ALA A 257 -6.72 -21.72 -1.75
C ALA A 257 -5.97 -20.39 -1.78
N GLU A 258 -6.68 -19.29 -1.59
CA GLU A 258 -6.07 -17.97 -1.56
C GLU A 258 -5.31 -17.71 -0.25
N LYS A 259 -5.83 -18.18 0.89
CA LYS A 259 -5.09 -18.14 2.16
C LYS A 259 -3.77 -18.90 2.04
N LYS A 260 -3.79 -20.09 1.43
CA LYS A 260 -2.59 -20.90 1.19
C LYS A 260 -1.56 -20.19 0.30
N ARG A 261 -2.00 -19.48 -0.75
CA ARG A 261 -1.10 -18.68 -1.61
C ARG A 261 -0.45 -17.49 -0.92
N ARG A 262 -1.03 -16.98 0.17
CA ARG A 262 -0.45 -15.90 0.99
C ARG A 262 0.52 -16.43 2.06
N GLU A 263 0.54 -17.75 2.27
CA GLU A 263 1.40 -18.41 3.25
C GLU A 263 2.62 -19.10 2.58
N GLU A 264 2.69 -19.08 1.24
CA GLU A 264 3.73 -19.67 0.38
C GLU A 264 4.57 -18.58 -0.30
#